data_AF-A0A1I6F4J4-F1
#
_entry.id   AF-A0A1I6F4J4-F1
#
_cell.length_a   1.000
_cell.length_b   1.000
_cell.length_c   1.000
_cell.angle_alpha   90.00
_cell.angle_beta   90.00
_cell.angle_gamma   90.00
#
_symmetry.space_group_name_H-M   'P 1'
#
loop_
_entity.id
_entity.type
_entity.pdbx_description
1 polymer ?
#
loop_
_entity_poly.entity_id
_entity_poly.type
_entity_poly.pdbx_seq_one_letter_code
_entity_poly.pdbx_strand_id
1 'polypeptide(L)'
;MGGPNRVTYTVEIEDGVQLVGGPETFATDVSTILTDPRGWIGDKQHGFQRVDSGKPDLRIRLTSQMTTRDVCGFAIPFEGSCVNGDNVTINVTRWVRGAVSFQGALAEYKQYVVNHEVGHGLGYDHKSCQENGALAPVMMQQSWGVSNDYLAALGTDRVSKDGKVCKPNAWPYPTGR
;
A
#
# COMPACT_ATOMS: atom_id res chain seq x y z
N MET A 1 -18.40 -7.97 7.50
CA MET A 1 -17.96 -8.05 8.91
C MET A 1 -16.88 -7.01 9.08
N GLY A 2 -17.07 -6.03 9.96
CA GLY A 2 -16.14 -4.92 10.19
C GLY A 2 -16.39 -4.33 11.56
N GLY A 3 -15.37 -3.69 12.13
CA GLY A 3 -15.46 -3.02 13.43
C GLY A 3 -16.37 -1.78 13.40
N PRO A 4 -16.56 -1.12 14.56
CA PRO A 4 -17.45 0.05 14.68
C PRO A 4 -16.99 1.25 13.84
N ASN A 5 -15.69 1.35 13.52
CA ASN A 5 -15.14 2.44 12.74
C ASN A 5 -15.23 2.11 11.25
N ARG A 6 -16.31 2.57 10.62
CA ARG A 6 -16.54 2.40 9.18
C ARG A 6 -15.82 3.48 8.39
N VAL A 7 -14.89 3.06 7.54
CA VAL A 7 -14.13 3.89 6.60
C VAL A 7 -14.75 3.75 5.21
N THR A 8 -15.24 4.85 4.68
CA THR A 8 -15.79 4.92 3.32
C THR A 8 -14.68 5.20 2.31
N TYR A 9 -14.74 4.56 1.14
CA TYR A 9 -13.75 4.78 0.09
C TYR A 9 -14.31 4.78 -1.32
N THR A 10 -13.70 5.56 -2.21
CA THR A 10 -13.88 5.43 -3.67
C THR A 10 -12.70 4.68 -4.28
N VAL A 11 -12.93 4.07 -5.45
CA VAL A 11 -11.86 3.58 -6.32
C VAL A 11 -11.90 4.38 -7.61
N GLU A 12 -10.78 4.98 -7.98
CA GLU A 12 -10.66 5.88 -9.12
C GLU A 12 -9.46 5.47 -9.98
N ILE A 13 -9.57 5.66 -11.28
CA ILE A 13 -8.49 5.41 -12.23
C ILE A 13 -8.33 6.68 -13.06
N GLU A 14 -7.09 7.13 -13.21
CA GLU A 14 -6.76 8.29 -14.03
C GLU A 14 -7.12 8.04 -15.50
N ASP A 15 -7.71 9.05 -16.14
CA ASP A 15 -8.01 9.00 -17.57
C ASP A 15 -6.74 8.71 -18.37
N GLY A 16 -6.83 7.74 -19.29
CA GLY A 16 -5.69 7.30 -20.10
C GLY A 16 -4.87 6.17 -19.47
N VAL A 17 -5.07 5.84 -18.19
CA VAL A 17 -4.52 4.61 -17.61
C VAL A 17 -5.35 3.41 -18.09
N GLN A 18 -4.69 2.48 -18.77
CA GLN A 18 -5.33 1.24 -19.25
C GLN A 18 -4.71 0.02 -18.56
N LEU A 19 -5.59 -0.80 -17.98
CA LEU A 19 -5.21 -2.09 -17.41
C LEU A 19 -5.62 -3.22 -18.35
N VAL A 20 -4.78 -4.25 -18.41
CA VAL A 20 -5.17 -5.52 -19.03
C VAL A 20 -6.33 -6.10 -18.22
N GLY A 21 -7.45 -6.37 -18.89
CA GLY A 21 -8.71 -6.79 -18.24
C GLY A 21 -9.66 -5.65 -17.88
N GLY A 22 -9.28 -4.39 -18.14
CA GLY A 22 -10.14 -3.22 -17.96
C GLY A 22 -10.12 -2.62 -16.54
N PRO A 23 -10.75 -1.46 -16.36
CA PRO A 23 -10.72 -0.68 -15.12
C PRO A 23 -11.31 -1.42 -13.91
N GLU A 24 -12.30 -2.28 -14.12
CA GLU A 24 -12.97 -3.04 -13.05
C GLU A 24 -12.04 -4.00 -12.29
N THR A 25 -10.94 -4.41 -12.91
CA THR A 25 -9.95 -5.28 -12.27
C THR A 25 -9.32 -4.62 -11.05
N PHE A 26 -9.00 -3.32 -11.13
CA PHE A 26 -8.43 -2.59 -10.02
C PHE A 26 -9.42 -2.44 -8.86
N ALA A 27 -10.67 -2.09 -9.17
CA ALA A 27 -11.70 -1.94 -8.15
C ALA A 27 -12.04 -3.26 -7.45
N THR A 28 -12.02 -4.37 -8.18
CA THR A 28 -12.20 -5.71 -7.63
C THR A 28 -11.02 -6.10 -6.75
N ASP A 29 -9.78 -5.89 -7.20
CA ASP A 29 -8.56 -6.18 -6.44
C ASP A 29 -8.57 -5.39 -5.10
N VAL A 30 -8.78 -4.06 -5.16
CA VAL A 30 -8.81 -3.20 -3.97
C VAL A 30 -9.90 -3.65 -2.99
N SER A 31 -11.11 -3.90 -3.47
CA SER A 31 -12.22 -4.32 -2.60
C SER A 31 -11.96 -5.69 -1.96
N THR A 32 -11.35 -6.61 -2.69
CA THR A 32 -10.96 -7.94 -2.17
C THR A 32 -9.89 -7.79 -1.08
N ILE A 33 -8.88 -6.95 -1.30
CA ILE A 33 -7.80 -6.73 -0.33
C ILE A 33 -8.33 -6.10 0.96
N LEU A 34 -9.18 -5.08 0.86
CA LEU A 34 -9.72 -4.36 2.02
C LEU A 34 -10.74 -5.16 2.83
N THR A 35 -11.30 -6.21 2.24
CA THR A 35 -12.24 -7.11 2.92
C THR A 35 -11.62 -8.45 3.34
N ASP A 36 -10.32 -8.65 3.09
CA ASP A 36 -9.59 -9.84 3.51
C ASP A 36 -9.34 -9.79 5.04
N PRO A 37 -9.62 -10.86 5.80
CA PRO A 37 -9.36 -10.92 7.24
C PRO A 37 -7.89 -10.70 7.64
N ARG A 38 -6.94 -10.87 6.71
CA ARG A 38 -5.52 -10.56 6.93
C ARG A 38 -5.21 -9.08 6.81
N GLY A 39 -6.09 -8.30 6.18
CA GLY A 39 -6.04 -6.86 6.03
C GLY A 39 -6.51 -6.12 7.29
N TRP A 40 -6.68 -4.80 7.20
CA TRP A 40 -6.98 -3.95 8.36
C TRP A 40 -8.26 -4.33 9.13
N ILE A 41 -9.22 -5.02 8.51
CA ILE A 41 -10.42 -5.51 9.22
C ILE A 41 -10.11 -6.59 10.27
N GLY A 42 -8.92 -7.21 10.22
CA GLY A 42 -8.48 -8.23 11.17
C GLY A 42 -8.41 -7.72 12.61
N ASP A 43 -8.23 -6.42 12.81
CA ASP A 43 -8.20 -5.80 14.14
C ASP A 43 -9.57 -5.67 14.82
N LYS A 44 -10.66 -5.93 14.06
CA LYS A 44 -12.06 -5.77 14.48
C LYS A 44 -12.44 -4.35 14.92
N GLN A 45 -11.62 -3.36 14.64
CA GLN A 45 -11.87 -1.93 14.84
C GLN A 45 -12.30 -1.28 13.54
N HIS A 46 -11.66 -1.63 12.42
CA HIS A 46 -11.94 -1.07 11.11
C HIS A 46 -12.96 -1.90 10.32
N GLY A 47 -13.74 -1.22 9.49
CA GLY A 47 -14.55 -1.82 8.44
C GLY A 47 -14.58 -0.92 7.22
N PHE A 48 -14.50 -1.49 6.01
CA PHE A 48 -14.48 -0.69 4.78
C PHE A 48 -15.83 -0.72 4.06
N GLN A 49 -16.20 0.41 3.47
CA GLN A 49 -17.38 0.54 2.60
C GLN A 49 -17.00 1.28 1.32
N ARG A 50 -17.12 0.60 0.19
CA ARG A 50 -17.06 1.29 -1.10
C ARG A 50 -18.30 2.17 -1.27
N VAL A 51 -18.10 3.41 -1.68
CA VAL A 51 -19.15 4.35 -2.06
C VAL A 51 -18.86 4.87 -3.46
N ASP A 52 -19.92 5.07 -4.26
CA ASP A 52 -19.80 5.58 -5.63
C ASP A 52 -20.24 7.06 -5.76
N SER A 53 -20.66 7.67 -4.65
CA SER A 53 -21.04 9.09 -4.60
C SER A 53 -20.83 9.68 -3.19
N GLY A 54 -20.79 11.01 -3.10
CA GLY A 54 -20.51 11.73 -1.86
C GLY A 54 -19.01 11.97 -1.62
N LYS A 55 -18.67 12.49 -0.44
CA LYS A 55 -17.28 12.65 0.01
C LYS A 55 -16.87 11.40 0.80
N PRO A 56 -15.97 10.55 0.29
CA PRO A 56 -15.44 9.41 1.05
C PRO A 56 -14.38 9.87 2.07
N ASP A 57 -14.06 8.99 3.02
CA ASP A 57 -12.91 9.18 3.92
C ASP A 57 -11.59 8.97 3.16
N LEU A 58 -11.56 8.02 2.22
CA LEU A 58 -10.39 7.73 1.38
C LEU A 58 -10.73 7.70 -0.11
N ARG A 59 -9.87 8.27 -0.94
CA ARG A 59 -9.91 8.16 -2.41
C ARG A 59 -8.75 7.30 -2.87
N ILE A 60 -9.01 6.06 -3.26
CA ILE A 60 -7.97 5.13 -3.73
C ILE A 60 -7.85 5.26 -5.24
N ARG A 61 -6.74 5.82 -5.71
CA ARG A 61 -6.55 6.29 -7.09
C ARG A 61 -5.41 5.53 -7.75
N LEU A 62 -5.63 4.98 -8.93
CA LEU A 62 -4.57 4.44 -9.78
C LEU A 62 -4.15 5.50 -10.79
N THR A 63 -2.90 5.93 -10.73
CA THR A 63 -2.39 7.07 -11.50
C THR A 63 -1.20 6.69 -12.38
N SER A 64 -1.00 7.48 -13.44
CA SER A 64 0.14 7.38 -14.33
C SER A 64 1.44 7.73 -13.59
N GLN A 65 2.57 7.34 -14.18
CA GLN A 65 3.89 7.58 -13.59
C GLN A 65 4.14 9.08 -13.33
N MET A 66 3.83 9.93 -14.32
CA MET A 66 4.07 11.37 -14.23
C MET A 66 3.14 12.04 -13.22
N THR A 67 1.85 11.72 -13.25
CA THR A 67 0.89 12.23 -12.25
C THR A 67 1.29 11.81 -10.84
N THR A 68 1.76 10.57 -10.66
CA THR A 68 2.22 10.12 -9.34
C THR A 68 3.43 10.91 -8.86
N ARG A 69 4.39 11.21 -9.74
CA ARG A 69 5.57 12.03 -9.40
C ARG A 69 5.18 13.45 -8.99
N ASP A 70 4.19 14.03 -9.66
CA ASP A 70 3.72 15.37 -9.33
C ASP A 70 2.98 15.41 -7.99
N VAL A 71 2.23 14.36 -7.65
CA VAL A 71 1.43 14.28 -6.41
C VAL A 71 2.23 13.81 -5.21
N CYS A 72 3.09 12.80 -5.38
CA CYS A 72 3.86 12.16 -4.31
C CYS A 72 5.29 12.71 -4.18
N GLY A 73 5.73 13.52 -5.14
CA GLY A 73 7.12 13.95 -5.24
C GLY A 73 8.03 12.90 -5.87
N PHE A 74 9.28 13.32 -6.11
CA PHE A 74 10.31 12.49 -6.76
C PHE A 74 11.70 12.72 -6.14
N ALA A 75 11.74 12.99 -4.83
CA ALA A 75 12.98 13.21 -4.11
C ALA A 75 13.90 11.97 -4.15
N ILE A 76 13.31 10.78 -4.22
CA ILE A 76 14.01 9.56 -4.63
C ILE A 76 13.62 9.26 -6.08
N PRO A 77 14.58 8.92 -6.97
CA PRO A 77 14.28 8.59 -8.36
C PRO A 77 13.66 7.20 -8.53
N PHE A 78 12.81 6.77 -7.59
CA PHE A 78 12.07 5.51 -7.63
C PHE A 78 10.58 5.79 -7.76
N GLU A 79 9.92 4.96 -8.55
CA GLU A 79 8.47 4.95 -8.62
C GLU A 79 7.89 4.46 -7.29
N GLY A 80 7.17 5.34 -6.60
CA GLY A 80 6.47 5.07 -5.34
C GLY A 80 4.98 5.38 -5.45
N SER A 81 4.25 4.93 -4.44
CA SER A 81 2.86 5.31 -4.14
C SER A 81 2.89 6.21 -2.89
N CYS A 82 1.81 6.92 -2.59
CA CYS A 82 1.77 7.78 -1.40
C CYS A 82 0.35 8.09 -0.94
N VAL A 83 0.25 8.70 0.23
CA VAL A 83 -0.97 9.35 0.73
C VAL A 83 -0.78 10.86 0.84
N ASN A 84 -1.76 11.63 0.34
CA ASN A 84 -1.82 13.08 0.49
C ASN A 84 -3.26 13.52 0.85
N GLY A 85 -3.46 13.85 2.12
CA GLY A 85 -4.78 14.05 2.70
C GLY A 85 -5.62 12.77 2.56
N ASP A 86 -6.81 12.91 1.99
CA ASP A 86 -7.74 11.78 1.78
C ASP A 86 -7.35 10.93 0.54
N ASN A 87 -6.32 11.31 -0.23
CA ASN A 87 -5.94 10.59 -1.46
C ASN A 87 -4.88 9.52 -1.20
N VAL A 88 -5.23 8.28 -1.49
CA VAL A 88 -4.34 7.12 -1.55
C VAL A 88 -3.96 6.89 -3.01
N THR A 89 -2.77 7.32 -3.41
CA THR A 89 -2.31 7.32 -4.81
C THR A 89 -1.42 6.11 -5.07
N ILE A 90 -1.85 5.21 -5.95
CA ILE A 90 -1.12 4.02 -6.38
C ILE A 90 -0.53 4.24 -7.78
N ASN A 91 0.78 4.05 -7.91
CA ASN A 91 1.49 4.16 -9.20
C ASN A 91 1.22 2.95 -10.10
N VAL A 92 0.65 3.18 -11.28
CA VAL A 92 0.35 2.09 -12.23
C VAL A 92 1.59 1.30 -12.66
N THR A 93 2.76 1.94 -12.75
CA THR A 93 4.01 1.25 -13.14
C THR A 93 4.34 0.15 -12.16
N ARG A 94 4.19 0.43 -10.85
CA ARG A 94 4.39 -0.53 -9.78
C ARG A 94 3.24 -1.51 -9.67
N TRP A 95 2.00 -1.08 -9.92
CA TRP A 95 0.83 -1.96 -9.94
C TRP A 95 0.97 -3.10 -10.96
N VAL A 96 1.60 -2.84 -12.11
CA VAL A 96 1.79 -3.83 -13.18
C VAL A 96 3.10 -4.61 -13.03
N ARG A 97 4.17 -4.00 -12.52
CA ARG A 97 5.52 -4.61 -12.50
C ARG A 97 5.96 -5.14 -11.14
N GLY A 98 5.32 -4.68 -10.07
CA GLY A 98 5.70 -4.99 -8.70
C GLY A 98 6.95 -4.24 -8.21
N ALA A 99 7.46 -4.69 -7.06
CA ALA A 99 8.73 -4.28 -6.51
C ALA A 99 9.72 -5.45 -6.45
N VAL A 100 11.01 -5.13 -6.56
CA VAL A 100 12.10 -6.13 -6.57
C VAL A 100 12.12 -6.96 -5.28
N SER A 101 11.75 -6.35 -4.16
CA SER A 101 11.58 -7.01 -2.86
C SER A 101 10.64 -8.22 -2.91
N PHE A 102 9.61 -8.19 -3.75
CA PHE A 102 8.63 -9.27 -3.90
C PHE A 102 9.02 -10.29 -4.98
N GLN A 103 10.18 -10.14 -5.65
CA GLN A 103 10.76 -11.14 -6.55
C GLN A 103 9.79 -11.67 -7.63
N GLY A 104 8.93 -10.80 -8.18
CA GLY A 104 7.95 -11.17 -9.21
C GLY A 104 6.62 -11.70 -8.67
N ALA A 105 6.43 -11.80 -7.35
CA ALA A 105 5.14 -12.10 -6.73
C ALA A 105 4.19 -10.88 -6.81
N LEU A 106 3.70 -10.59 -8.02
CA LEU A 106 2.92 -9.39 -8.32
C LEU A 106 1.62 -9.31 -7.51
N ALA A 107 0.93 -10.43 -7.34
CA ALA A 107 -0.30 -10.48 -6.54
C ALA A 107 -0.05 -10.07 -5.09
N GLU A 108 1.08 -10.52 -4.51
CA GLU A 108 1.47 -10.17 -3.15
C GLU A 108 1.87 -8.69 -3.06
N TYR A 109 2.59 -8.17 -4.05
CA TYR A 109 2.90 -6.73 -4.10
C TYR A 109 1.64 -5.85 -4.16
N LYS A 110 0.63 -6.23 -4.95
CA LYS A 110 -0.64 -5.50 -5.03
C LYS A 110 -1.36 -5.47 -3.68
N GLN A 111 -1.38 -6.60 -2.98
CA GLN A 111 -1.93 -6.69 -1.62
C GLN A 111 -1.15 -5.79 -0.66
N TYR A 112 0.19 -5.84 -0.72
CA TYR A 112 1.08 -5.00 0.07
C TYR A 112 0.80 -3.52 -0.14
N VAL A 113 0.86 -3.04 -1.38
CA VAL A 113 0.80 -1.59 -1.65
C VAL A 113 -0.56 -1.01 -1.27
N VAL A 114 -1.65 -1.74 -1.50
CA VAL A 114 -2.98 -1.30 -1.04
C VAL A 114 -3.03 -1.22 0.48
N ASN A 115 -2.58 -2.26 1.20
CA ASN A 115 -2.60 -2.23 2.67
C ASN A 115 -1.66 -1.17 3.24
N HIS A 116 -0.50 -0.96 2.64
CA HIS A 116 0.49 0.02 3.07
C HIS A 116 -0.05 1.45 2.93
N GLU A 117 -0.50 1.83 1.74
CA GLU A 117 -1.00 3.18 1.50
C GLU A 117 -2.32 3.42 2.26
N VAL A 118 -3.21 2.44 2.34
CA VAL A 118 -4.40 2.57 3.19
C VAL A 118 -4.03 2.67 4.66
N GLY A 119 -2.97 1.99 5.11
CA GLY A 119 -2.43 2.16 6.46
C GLY A 119 -2.03 3.61 6.76
N HIS A 120 -1.38 4.29 5.81
CA HIS A 120 -1.15 5.74 5.94
C HIS A 120 -2.46 6.53 5.99
N GLY A 121 -3.45 6.19 5.17
CA GLY A 121 -4.79 6.80 5.22
C GLY A 121 -5.52 6.60 6.55
N LEU A 122 -5.23 5.51 7.27
CA LEU A 122 -5.73 5.25 8.62
C LEU A 122 -4.87 5.91 9.71
N GLY A 123 -3.77 6.60 9.36
CA GLY A 123 -2.89 7.30 10.28
C GLY A 123 -1.72 6.48 10.83
N TYR A 124 -1.38 5.35 10.21
CA TYR A 124 -0.18 4.59 10.59
C TYR A 124 1.07 5.15 9.91
N ASP A 125 2.11 5.37 10.70
CA ASP A 125 3.44 5.72 10.21
C ASP A 125 4.25 4.49 9.77
N HIS A 126 5.30 4.75 8.99
CA HIS A 126 6.26 3.72 8.63
C HIS A 126 6.85 2.99 9.85
N LYS A 127 7.13 1.70 9.67
CA LYS A 127 7.76 0.82 10.67
C LYS A 127 9.00 0.16 10.08
N SER A 128 10.06 0.03 10.86
CA SER A 128 11.26 -0.72 10.46
C SER A 128 11.09 -2.22 10.69
N CYS A 129 11.99 -3.01 10.09
CA CYS A 129 12.11 -4.43 10.42
C CYS A 129 12.50 -4.60 11.89
N GLN A 130 11.72 -5.38 12.64
CA GLN A 130 11.91 -5.53 14.09
C GLN A 130 12.88 -6.67 14.43
N GLU A 131 12.81 -7.77 13.68
CA GLU A 131 13.59 -8.99 13.89
C GLU A 131 14.12 -9.51 12.55
N ASN A 132 15.38 -9.95 12.54
CA ASN A 132 16.01 -10.46 11.33
C ASN A 132 15.34 -11.77 10.87
N GLY A 133 14.96 -11.84 9.60
CA GLY A 133 14.31 -12.99 8.98
C GLY A 133 12.80 -13.12 9.25
N ALA A 134 12.23 -12.26 10.10
CA ALA A 134 10.78 -12.20 10.34
C ALA A 134 10.05 -11.56 9.14
N LEU A 135 8.73 -11.68 9.11
CA LEU A 135 7.90 -10.92 8.16
C LEU A 135 8.04 -9.43 8.44
N ALA A 136 8.20 -8.63 7.38
CA ALA A 136 8.20 -7.19 7.48
C ALA A 136 6.84 -6.70 8.03
N PRO A 137 6.80 -5.71 8.93
CA PRO A 137 5.56 -4.99 9.18
C PRO A 137 5.00 -4.45 7.87
N VAL A 138 3.67 -4.50 7.65
CA VAL A 138 3.08 -4.00 6.40
C VAL A 138 3.41 -2.52 6.15
N MET A 139 3.59 -1.75 7.23
CA MET A 139 4.01 -0.35 7.19
C MET A 139 5.53 -0.16 7.00
N MET A 140 6.31 -1.21 6.77
CA MET A 140 7.67 -1.05 6.23
C MET A 140 7.59 -0.65 4.77
N GLN A 141 8.46 0.25 4.30
CA GLN A 141 8.46 0.70 2.90
C GLN A 141 9.12 -0.33 1.96
N GLN A 142 8.44 -1.47 1.82
CA GLN A 142 8.91 -2.64 1.08
C GLN A 142 8.95 -2.40 -0.43
N SER A 143 8.31 -1.35 -0.97
CA SER A 143 8.49 -0.95 -2.39
C SER A 143 9.95 -0.63 -2.72
N TRP A 144 10.73 -0.21 -1.72
CA TRP A 144 12.16 0.07 -1.87
C TRP A 144 12.99 -1.14 -1.45
N GLY A 145 12.69 -1.75 -0.29
CA GLY A 145 13.40 -2.94 0.14
C GLY A 145 12.98 -3.42 1.53
N VAL A 146 13.54 -4.58 1.92
CA VAL A 146 13.25 -5.23 3.21
C VAL A 146 14.45 -5.22 4.16
N SER A 147 15.48 -4.43 3.86
CA SER A 147 16.66 -4.21 4.70
C SER A 147 16.59 -2.84 5.36
N ASN A 148 16.75 -2.80 6.69
CA ASN A 148 16.78 -1.54 7.43
C ASN A 148 17.93 -0.63 6.97
N ASP A 149 19.12 -1.20 6.76
CA ASP A 149 20.30 -0.46 6.32
C ASP A 149 20.10 0.17 4.94
N TYR A 150 19.44 -0.55 4.02
CA TYR A 150 19.11 -0.04 2.70
C TYR A 150 18.12 1.13 2.80
N LEU A 151 17.02 0.99 3.56
CA LEU A 151 16.04 2.06 3.74
C LEU A 151 16.67 3.28 4.43
N ALA A 152 17.51 3.06 5.44
CA ALA A 152 18.23 4.13 6.13
C ALA A 152 19.21 4.88 5.19
N ALA A 153 19.79 4.21 4.19
CA ALA A 153 20.65 4.83 3.20
C ALA A 153 19.89 5.69 2.18
N LEU A 154 18.60 5.40 1.93
CA LEU A 154 17.74 6.23 1.08
C LEU A 154 17.37 7.57 1.74
N GLY A 155 17.40 7.63 3.07
CA GLY A 155 17.16 8.87 3.83
C GLY A 155 15.71 9.35 3.83
N THR A 156 14.78 8.49 3.44
CA THR A 156 13.35 8.83 3.28
C THR A 156 12.47 8.34 4.40
N ASP A 157 12.97 7.41 5.20
CA ASP A 157 12.31 6.91 6.40
C ASP A 157 13.21 7.04 7.62
N ARG A 158 12.58 7.11 8.80
CA ARG A 158 13.29 7.07 10.09
C ARG A 158 13.61 5.63 10.46
N VAL A 159 14.64 5.06 9.84
CA VAL A 159 15.09 3.67 10.05
C VAL A 159 16.53 3.65 10.55
N SER A 160 16.81 2.84 11.57
CA SER A 160 18.17 2.65 12.09
C SER A 160 18.95 1.64 11.25
N LYS A 161 20.26 1.87 11.06
CA LYS A 161 21.18 0.91 10.43
C LYS A 161 21.58 -0.17 11.44
N ASP A 162 20.70 -1.15 11.65
CA ASP A 162 20.88 -2.22 12.64
C ASP A 162 21.11 -3.60 12.01
N GLY A 163 21.35 -3.66 10.70
CA GLY A 163 21.66 -4.89 9.96
C GLY A 163 20.48 -5.83 9.75
N LYS A 164 19.27 -5.49 10.23
CA LYS A 164 18.11 -6.37 10.11
C LYS A 164 17.56 -6.40 8.70
N VAL A 165 17.22 -7.60 8.24
CA VAL A 165 16.56 -7.87 6.98
C VAL A 165 15.33 -8.73 7.21
N CYS A 166 14.17 -8.22 6.83
CA CYS A 166 12.90 -8.93 6.93
C CYS A 166 12.60 -9.70 5.62
N LYS A 167 11.59 -10.57 5.67
CA LYS A 167 10.94 -11.15 4.50
C LYS A 167 9.78 -10.26 4.05
N PRO A 168 9.45 -10.21 2.75
CA PRO A 168 8.29 -9.48 2.26
C PRO A 168 6.99 -9.94 2.95
N ASN A 169 6.06 -9.02 3.13
CA ASN A 169 4.76 -9.28 3.72
C ASN A 169 3.73 -8.25 3.27
N ALA A 170 2.60 -8.73 2.79
CA ALA A 170 1.52 -7.91 2.28
C ALA A 170 0.44 -7.52 3.30
N TRP A 171 0.47 -8.07 4.52
CA TRP A 171 -0.69 -8.07 5.40
C TRP A 171 -0.36 -7.54 6.80
N PRO A 172 -1.17 -6.66 7.40
CA PRO A 172 -1.03 -6.29 8.81
C PRO A 172 -1.24 -7.48 9.75
N TYR A 173 -2.15 -8.40 9.41
CA TYR A 173 -2.49 -9.59 10.19
C TYR A 173 -2.31 -10.86 9.35
N PRO A 174 -1.07 -11.29 9.05
CA PRO A 174 -0.81 -12.36 8.07
C PRO A 174 -1.43 -13.72 8.43
N THR A 175 -1.76 -13.95 9.71
CA THR A 175 -2.45 -15.16 10.20
C THR A 175 -3.99 -15.06 10.16
N GLY A 176 -4.55 -13.90 9.79
CA GLY A 176 -6.00 -13.66 9.71
C GLY A 176 -6.75 -13.77 11.04
N ARG A 177 -6.05 -13.58 12.16
CA ARG A 177 -6.56 -13.66 13.54
C ARG A 177 -5.90 -12.63 14.42
#